data_AF-A0A0D2SC37-F1
#
_entry.id   AF-A0A0D2SC37-F1
#
_cell.length_a   1.000
_cell.length_b   1.000
_cell.length_c   1.000
_cell.angle_alpha   90.00
_cell.angle_beta   90.00
_cell.angle_gamma   90.00
#
_symmetry.space_group_name_H-M   'P 1'
#
loop_
_entity.id
_entity.type
_entity.pdbx_description
1 polymer ?
#
loop_
_entity_poly.entity_id
_entity_poly.type
_entity_poly.pdbx_seq_one_letter_code
_entity_poly.pdbx_strand_id
1 'polypeptide(L)'
;MALPRSKLLLLLFALSFAIVAIAGKSYYDILQVPKGASDEQIKRAYRKLALKYHPDKNPGNEEANKRFADINNAYEVLSDSEKRGIYDRYGEEGLKQHATSGGRGGMGVNIQDIFSSFFGGGSVEEEERIVKGDDVIVELDATLEDLYMGGTLKVWREKNILKPAPGKRRCNCRNEVYHKQIGPGMFQQMTEQVCEQCQNVKYEREGYFVTVDIEKGMQDGQEVVFYEDGEPIIDGEPGDLKVSL
;
A
#
# COMPACT_ATOMS: atom_id res chain seq x y z
N MET A 1 -7.37 64.77 23.14
CA MET A 1 -8.24 63.75 23.76
C MET A 1 -7.38 62.53 24.08
N ALA A 2 -7.02 62.34 25.35
CA ALA A 2 -6.19 61.22 25.79
C ALA A 2 -7.07 59.96 25.97
N LEU A 3 -6.72 58.86 25.29
CA LEU A 3 -7.40 57.58 25.48
C LEU A 3 -7.21 57.10 26.93
N PRO A 4 -8.27 56.69 27.65
CA PRO A 4 -8.17 56.29 29.05
C PRO A 4 -7.26 55.05 29.16
N ARG A 5 -6.36 55.05 30.15
CA ARG A 5 -5.34 54.01 30.38
C ARG A 5 -5.89 52.57 30.37
N SER A 6 -7.16 52.38 30.76
CA SER A 6 -7.86 51.09 30.69
C SER A 6 -8.12 50.59 29.27
N LYS A 7 -8.42 51.48 28.31
CA LYS A 7 -8.58 51.14 26.89
C LYS A 7 -7.26 50.81 26.22
N LEU A 8 -6.16 51.43 26.66
CA LEU A 8 -4.81 51.10 26.20
C LEU A 8 -4.37 49.71 26.68
N LEU A 9 -4.66 49.37 27.94
CA LEU A 9 -4.41 48.03 28.50
C LEU A 9 -5.25 46.95 27.80
N LEU A 10 -6.53 47.20 27.54
CA LEU A 10 -7.39 46.28 26.78
C LEU A 10 -6.94 46.12 25.33
N LEU A 11 -6.49 47.20 24.68
CA LEU A 11 -5.93 47.14 23.33
C LEU A 11 -4.61 46.39 23.27
N LEU A 12 -3.72 46.56 24.26
CA LEU A 12 -2.47 45.81 24.35
C LEU A 12 -2.71 44.33 24.64
N PHE A 13 -3.69 44.00 25.48
CA PHE A 13 -4.08 42.62 25.76
C PHE A 13 -4.71 41.96 24.50
N ALA A 14 -5.58 42.69 23.79
CA ALA A 14 -6.15 42.23 22.52
C ALA A 14 -5.09 42.10 21.41
N LEU A 15 -4.10 43.00 21.35
CA LEU A 15 -2.98 42.90 20.41
C LEU A 15 -2.11 41.69 20.73
N SER A 16 -1.84 41.40 22.01
CA SER A 16 -1.10 40.20 22.40
C SER A 16 -1.85 38.92 22.05
N PHE A 17 -3.18 38.91 22.15
CA PHE A 17 -4.02 37.78 21.73
C PHE A 17 -4.06 37.63 20.21
N ALA A 18 -4.02 38.73 19.46
CA ALA A 18 -3.99 38.73 18.00
C ALA A 18 -2.63 38.24 17.43
N ILE A 19 -1.51 38.50 18.12
CA ILE A 19 -0.17 38.04 17.68
C ILE A 19 -0.04 36.51 17.78
N VAL A 20 -0.73 35.85 18.71
CA VAL A 20 -0.70 34.38 18.88
C VAL A 20 -1.46 33.66 17.75
N ALA A 21 -2.37 34.33 17.05
CA ALA A 21 -3.24 33.71 16.04
C ALA A 21 -2.63 33.60 14.63
N ILE A 22 -1.38 34.05 14.42
CA ILE A 22 -0.72 34.07 13.10
C ILE A 22 0.41 33.01 13.00
N ALA A 23 0.43 32.03 13.90
CA ALA A 23 1.32 30.89 13.75
C ALA A 23 0.65 29.84 12.85
N GLY A 24 1.23 29.56 11.68
CA GLY A 24 0.88 28.38 10.89
C GLY A 24 0.95 27.12 11.76
N LYS A 25 0.08 26.15 11.51
CA LYS A 25 -0.01 24.91 12.31
C LYS A 25 1.35 24.22 12.34
N SER A 26 2.00 24.14 13.50
CA SER A 26 3.27 23.43 13.61
C SER A 26 3.04 21.91 13.60
N TYR A 27 4.03 21.11 13.14
CA TYR A 27 3.97 19.65 13.26
C TYR A 27 3.79 19.17 14.71
N TYR A 28 4.32 19.94 15.67
CA TYR A 28 4.09 19.72 17.09
C TYR A 28 2.61 19.92 17.48
N ASP A 29 1.94 20.92 16.90
CA ASP A 29 0.52 21.18 17.14
C ASP A 29 -0.38 20.11 16.51
N ILE A 30 0.02 19.60 15.33
CA ILE A 30 -0.67 18.50 14.62
C ILE A 30 -0.62 17.21 15.45
N LEU A 31 0.55 16.88 16.00
CA LEU A 31 0.72 15.73 16.90
C LEU A 31 0.25 16.00 18.34
N GLN A 32 -0.20 17.22 18.66
CA GLN A 32 -0.65 17.63 19.99
C GLN A 32 0.42 17.43 21.08
N VAL A 33 1.68 17.73 20.75
CA VAL A 33 2.84 17.61 21.64
C VAL A 33 3.56 18.96 21.79
N PRO A 34 4.20 19.24 22.92
CA PRO A 34 4.97 20.48 23.08
C PRO A 34 6.24 20.49 22.22
N LYS A 35 6.68 21.69 21.80
CA LYS A 35 7.98 21.91 21.15
C LYS A 35 9.10 21.59 22.15
N GLY A 36 9.69 20.40 22.03
CA GLY A 36 10.62 19.82 23.02
C GLY A 36 10.22 18.44 23.54
N ALA A 37 9.13 17.85 23.03
CA ALA A 37 8.74 16.49 23.34
C ALA A 37 9.85 15.47 23.02
N SER A 38 9.98 14.44 23.85
CA SER A 38 10.90 13.33 23.58
C SER A 38 10.36 12.45 22.45
N ASP A 39 11.23 11.67 21.82
CA ASP A 39 10.86 10.78 20.70
C ASP A 39 9.80 9.76 21.14
N GLU A 40 9.86 9.30 22.40
CA GLU A 40 8.84 8.43 22.98
C GLU A 40 7.47 9.10 23.09
N GLN A 41 7.42 10.39 23.45
CA GLN A 41 6.19 11.16 23.53
C GLN A 41 5.59 11.39 22.14
N ILE A 42 6.43 11.71 21.15
CA ILE A 42 6.05 11.86 19.74
C ILE A 42 5.46 10.55 19.21
N LYS A 43 6.15 9.42 19.43
CA LYS A 43 5.69 8.08 19.02
C LYS A 43 4.41 7.66 19.73
N ARG A 44 4.22 8.03 21.00
CA ARG A 44 2.98 7.75 21.74
C ARG A 44 1.80 8.57 21.21
N ALA A 45 2.02 9.86 20.94
CA ALA A 45 1.01 10.75 20.40
C ALA A 45 0.59 10.33 18.98
N TYR A 46 1.56 9.98 18.13
CA TYR A 46 1.31 9.44 16.79
C TYR A 46 0.41 8.20 16.84
N ARG A 47 0.77 7.18 17.63
CA ARG A 47 -0.06 5.95 17.74
C ARG A 47 -1.49 6.24 18.18
N LYS A 48 -1.69 7.17 19.12
CA LYS A 48 -3.02 7.55 19.60
C LYS A 48 -3.85 8.23 18.50
N LEU A 49 -3.24 9.13 17.73
CA LEU A 49 -3.93 9.88 16.68
C LEU A 49 -4.14 9.03 15.42
N ALA A 50 -3.16 8.21 15.05
CA ALA A 50 -3.25 7.26 13.94
C ALA A 50 -4.40 6.27 14.13
N LEU A 51 -4.56 5.71 15.34
CA LEU A 51 -5.71 4.84 15.66
C LEU A 51 -7.05 5.58 15.61
N LYS A 52 -7.08 6.87 15.96
CA LYS A 52 -8.30 7.67 15.97
C LYS A 52 -8.78 8.02 14.56
N TYR A 53 -7.84 8.35 13.66
CA TYR A 53 -8.13 8.79 12.30
C TYR A 53 -7.81 7.73 11.24
N HIS A 54 -7.66 6.46 11.64
CA HIS A 54 -7.39 5.38 10.70
C HIS A 54 -8.53 5.23 9.67
N PRO A 55 -8.22 5.03 8.37
CA PRO A 55 -9.22 4.88 7.32
C PRO A 55 -10.21 3.73 7.58
N ASP A 56 -9.73 2.61 8.13
CA ASP A 56 -10.56 1.45 8.49
C ASP A 56 -11.65 1.76 9.52
N LYS A 57 -11.34 2.64 10.50
CA LYS A 57 -12.31 3.06 11.53
C LYS A 57 -13.19 4.22 11.09
N ASN A 58 -12.82 4.91 10.02
CA ASN A 58 -13.51 6.08 9.50
C ASN A 58 -13.70 5.98 7.97
N PRO A 59 -14.36 4.93 7.46
CA PRO A 59 -14.53 4.74 6.03
C PRO A 59 -15.33 5.90 5.41
N GLY A 60 -14.82 6.45 4.31
CA GLY A 60 -15.49 7.52 3.55
C GLY A 60 -15.43 8.93 4.16
N ASN A 61 -14.67 9.15 5.24
CA ASN A 61 -14.52 10.49 5.82
C ASN A 61 -13.26 11.19 5.29
N GLU A 62 -13.44 12.10 4.33
CA GLU A 62 -12.34 12.88 3.74
C GLU A 62 -11.58 13.74 4.75
N GLU A 63 -12.24 14.26 5.79
CA GLU A 63 -11.58 15.09 6.80
C GLU A 63 -10.67 14.23 7.69
N ALA A 64 -11.09 13.00 8.01
CA ALA A 64 -10.26 12.04 8.75
C ALA A 64 -9.02 11.65 7.94
N ASN A 65 -9.18 11.42 6.63
CA ASN A 65 -8.06 11.13 5.73
C ASN A 65 -7.06 12.28 5.64
N LYS A 66 -7.54 13.52 5.48
CA LYS A 66 -6.66 14.71 5.47
C LYS A 66 -5.90 14.87 6.77
N ARG A 67 -6.56 14.70 7.92
CA ARG A 67 -5.89 14.75 9.23
C ARG A 67 -4.89 13.61 9.41
N PHE A 68 -5.21 12.41 8.95
CA PHE A 68 -4.30 11.27 9.00
C PHE A 68 -3.04 11.52 8.16
N ALA A 69 -3.18 12.14 6.98
CA ALA A 69 -2.06 12.60 6.15
C ALA A 69 -1.15 13.57 6.92
N ASP A 70 -1.75 14.61 7.50
CA ASP A 70 -1.03 15.63 8.28
C ASP A 70 -0.29 15.01 9.48
N ILE A 71 -0.92 14.06 10.17
CA ILE A 71 -0.34 13.31 11.31
C ILE A 71 0.86 12.47 10.87
N ASN A 72 0.77 11.77 9.73
CA ASN A 72 1.88 10.98 9.21
C ASN A 72 3.07 11.85 8.81
N ASN A 73 2.83 12.95 8.09
CA ASN A 73 3.87 13.89 7.70
C ASN A 73 4.57 14.48 8.93
N ALA A 74 3.79 14.94 9.92
CA ALA A 74 4.34 15.47 11.16
C ALA A 74 5.21 14.44 11.91
N TYR A 75 4.80 13.16 11.94
CA TYR A 75 5.58 12.10 12.58
C TYR A 75 6.87 11.79 11.81
N GLU A 76 6.84 11.73 10.48
CA GLU A 76 8.03 11.48 9.66
C GLU A 76 9.12 12.53 9.90
N VAL A 77 8.74 13.80 9.94
CA VAL A 77 9.68 14.91 10.19
C VAL A 77 10.18 14.89 11.63
N LEU A 78 9.31 14.66 12.62
CA LEU A 78 9.66 14.78 14.04
C LEU A 78 10.30 13.52 14.64
N SER A 79 10.18 12.37 13.97
CA SER A 79 10.79 11.10 14.42
C SER A 79 12.26 10.95 14.02
N ASP A 80 12.68 11.61 12.95
CA ASP A 80 14.07 11.66 12.49
C ASP A 80 14.78 12.88 13.10
N SER A 81 15.89 12.65 13.80
CA SER A 81 16.62 13.70 14.51
C SER A 81 17.24 14.75 13.57
N GLU A 82 17.63 14.37 12.35
CA GLU A 82 18.17 15.26 11.34
C GLU A 82 17.06 16.14 10.75
N LYS A 83 15.95 15.51 10.30
CA LYS A 83 14.79 16.25 9.76
C LYS A 83 14.17 17.17 10.81
N ARG A 84 14.05 16.71 12.05
CA ARG A 84 13.58 17.51 13.18
C ARG A 84 14.49 18.71 13.42
N GLY A 85 15.81 18.51 13.39
CA GLY A 85 16.77 19.60 13.54
C GLY A 85 16.74 20.62 12.41
N ILE A 86 16.39 20.21 11.18
CA ILE A 86 16.17 21.13 10.05
C ILE A 86 14.87 21.90 10.24
N TYR A 87 13.78 21.21 10.59
CA TYR A 87 12.48 21.82 10.87
C TYR A 87 12.54 22.84 12.00
N ASP A 88 13.20 22.51 13.10
CA ASP A 88 13.32 23.39 14.27
C ASP A 88 14.14 24.66 13.96
N ARG A 89 15.08 24.61 13.00
CA ARG A 89 15.94 25.74 12.61
C ARG A 89 15.37 26.60 11.48
N TYR A 90 14.74 25.98 10.50
CA TYR A 90 14.37 26.61 9.22
C TYR A 90 12.87 26.46 8.87
N GLY A 91 12.08 25.82 9.74
CA GLY A 91 10.66 25.58 9.52
C GLY A 91 10.38 24.63 8.34
N GLU A 92 9.14 24.67 7.83
CA GLU A 92 8.71 23.85 6.69
C GLU A 92 9.45 24.21 5.39
N GLU A 93 9.87 25.47 5.24
CA GLU A 93 10.59 25.96 4.06
C GLU A 93 12.00 25.34 3.96
N GLY A 94 12.68 25.15 5.10
CA GLY A 94 13.98 24.48 5.14
C GLY A 94 13.92 23.00 4.78
N LEU A 95 12.83 22.31 5.13
CA LEU A 95 12.61 20.92 4.70
C LEU A 95 12.43 20.82 3.17
N LYS A 96 11.68 21.75 2.58
CA LYS A 96 11.50 21.81 1.11
C LYS A 96 12.82 22.08 0.40
N GLN A 97 13.64 22.99 0.93
CA GLN A 97 14.93 23.31 0.32
C GLN A 97 15.95 22.17 0.47
N HIS A 98 15.97 21.48 1.62
CA HIS A 98 16.81 20.31 1.85
C HIS A 98 16.43 19.13 0.93
N ALA A 99 15.14 18.95 0.64
CA ALA A 99 14.67 17.99 -0.36
C ALA A 99 15.09 18.34 -1.81
N THR A 100 15.51 19.58 -2.08
CA THR A 100 15.83 20.05 -3.45
C THR A 100 17.34 20.17 -3.72
N SER A 101 18.20 20.31 -2.69
CA SER A 101 19.64 20.58 -2.88
C SER A 101 20.61 19.49 -2.39
N GLY A 102 20.14 18.36 -1.88
CA GLY A 102 20.97 17.27 -1.38
C GLY A 102 20.96 16.05 -2.31
N GLY A 103 21.96 15.94 -3.17
CA GLY A 103 22.22 14.68 -3.87
C GLY A 103 22.62 13.58 -2.89
N ARG A 104 21.89 12.45 -2.93
CA ARG A 104 22.12 11.13 -2.29
C ARG A 104 21.00 10.74 -1.31
N GLY A 105 20.03 9.98 -1.80
CA GLY A 105 19.19 9.08 -0.99
C GLY A 105 18.08 9.76 -0.20
N GLY A 106 16.98 10.07 -0.86
CA GLY A 106 15.82 10.67 -0.21
C GLY A 106 15.00 11.43 -1.22
N MET A 107 14.34 10.66 -2.09
CA MET A 107 13.18 11.04 -2.89
C MET A 107 12.57 12.40 -2.47
N GLY A 108 12.93 13.46 -3.21
CA GLY A 108 12.35 14.80 -3.11
C GLY A 108 10.94 14.79 -3.69
N VAL A 109 10.04 14.10 -3.00
CA VAL A 109 8.63 14.00 -3.35
C VAL A 109 7.91 14.88 -2.35
N ASN A 110 7.19 15.89 -2.85
CA ASN A 110 6.19 16.56 -2.03
C ASN A 110 5.34 15.46 -1.40
N ILE A 111 5.26 15.38 -0.08
CA ILE A 111 4.45 14.36 0.60
C ILE A 111 2.96 14.54 0.22
N GLN A 112 2.54 15.74 -0.19
CA GLN A 112 1.24 15.96 -0.84
C GLN A 112 1.11 15.25 -2.19
N ASP A 113 2.19 15.16 -2.99
CA ASP A 113 2.25 14.42 -4.25
C ASP A 113 2.45 12.91 -4.05
N ILE A 114 3.21 12.51 -3.02
CA ILE A 114 3.28 11.11 -2.56
C ILE A 114 1.94 10.67 -2.01
N PHE A 115 1.26 11.49 -1.22
CA PHE A 115 -0.02 11.13 -0.59
C PHE A 115 -1.15 11.17 -1.61
N SER A 116 -1.11 12.08 -2.60
CA SER A 116 -2.02 12.02 -3.74
C SER A 116 -1.69 10.89 -4.71
N SER A 117 -0.44 10.42 -4.81
CA SER A 117 -0.10 9.17 -5.52
C SER A 117 -0.47 7.93 -4.70
N PHE A 118 -0.41 7.99 -3.37
CA PHE A 118 -0.75 6.90 -2.46
C PHE A 118 -2.28 6.74 -2.29
N PHE A 119 -3.04 7.85 -2.31
CA PHE A 119 -4.50 7.86 -2.23
C PHE A 119 -5.21 8.11 -3.57
N GLY A 120 -4.50 8.43 -4.65
CA GLY A 120 -5.08 8.83 -5.93
C GLY A 120 -4.36 8.32 -7.18
N GLY A 121 -3.36 7.43 -7.07
CA GLY A 121 -2.72 6.86 -8.26
C GLY A 121 -1.43 6.10 -8.01
N GLY A 122 -1.54 4.94 -7.35
CA GLY A 122 -0.62 3.80 -7.40
C GLY A 122 0.89 4.05 -7.50
N SER A 123 1.54 4.39 -6.39
CA SER A 123 2.90 3.91 -6.14
C SER A 123 2.81 2.54 -5.48
N VAL A 124 2.54 1.53 -6.30
CA VAL A 124 2.64 0.13 -5.92
C VAL A 124 4.12 -0.12 -5.65
N GLU A 125 4.49 -0.33 -4.39
CA GLU A 125 5.63 -1.19 -4.08
C GLU A 125 5.41 -2.45 -4.94
N GLU A 126 6.28 -2.68 -5.93
CA GLU A 126 6.39 -3.98 -6.59
C GLU A 126 6.88 -4.97 -5.52
N GLU A 127 6.03 -5.28 -4.54
CA GLU A 127 5.94 -6.67 -4.09
C GLU A 127 5.86 -7.48 -5.37
N GLU A 128 6.78 -8.43 -5.56
CA GLU A 128 6.71 -9.42 -6.61
C GLU A 128 5.35 -10.11 -6.46
N ARG A 129 4.32 -9.54 -7.11
CA ARG A 129 2.98 -10.11 -7.12
C ARG A 129 3.13 -11.40 -7.89
N ILE A 130 3.14 -12.51 -7.17
CA ILE A 130 3.06 -13.83 -7.75
C ILE A 130 1.87 -13.78 -8.69
N VAL A 131 2.12 -14.00 -9.99
CA VAL A 131 1.08 -13.88 -10.99
C VAL A 131 0.09 -15.01 -10.72
N LYS A 132 -1.15 -14.67 -10.39
CA LYS A 132 -2.22 -15.65 -10.21
C LYS A 132 -2.86 -15.98 -11.56
N GLY A 133 -3.14 -17.26 -11.78
CA GLY A 133 -3.86 -17.76 -12.94
C GLY A 133 -5.33 -17.34 -12.93
N ASP A 134 -6.01 -17.59 -14.04
CA ASP A 134 -7.41 -17.21 -14.21
C ASP A 134 -8.33 -18.09 -13.35
N ASP A 135 -9.32 -17.46 -12.71
CA ASP A 135 -10.38 -18.14 -11.99
C ASP A 135 -11.36 -18.80 -12.96
N VAL A 136 -11.83 -20.00 -12.63
CA VAL A 136 -12.80 -20.77 -13.43
C VAL A 136 -14.14 -20.77 -12.71
N ILE A 137 -15.21 -20.35 -13.39
CA ILE A 137 -16.58 -20.37 -12.84
C ILE A 137 -17.35 -21.51 -13.52
N VAL A 138 -17.95 -22.40 -12.73
CA VAL A 138 -18.78 -23.52 -13.21
C VAL A 138 -20.16 -23.41 -12.58
N GLU A 139 -21.18 -23.34 -13.43
CA GLU A 139 -22.59 -23.37 -13.00
C GLU A 139 -23.07 -24.82 -12.97
N LEU A 140 -23.65 -25.24 -11.85
CA LEU A 140 -24.19 -26.59 -11.66
C LEU A 140 -25.67 -26.52 -11.30
N ASP A 141 -26.50 -27.24 -12.05
CA ASP A 141 -27.91 -27.37 -11.71
C ASP A 141 -28.08 -28.34 -10.52
N ALA A 142 -28.54 -27.82 -9.38
CA ALA A 142 -28.94 -28.62 -8.23
C ALA A 142 -30.47 -28.76 -8.14
N THR A 143 -30.95 -29.89 -7.62
CA THR A 143 -32.39 -30.05 -7.38
C THR A 143 -32.81 -29.39 -6.07
N LEU A 144 -34.08 -28.97 -5.98
CA LEU A 144 -34.65 -28.39 -4.74
C LEU A 144 -34.54 -29.37 -3.55
N GLU A 145 -34.60 -30.68 -3.82
CA GLU A 145 -34.43 -31.72 -2.81
C GLU A 145 -33.00 -31.71 -2.27
N ASP A 146 -31.99 -31.62 -3.14
CA ASP A 146 -30.57 -31.56 -2.75
C ASP A 146 -30.25 -30.30 -1.94
N LEU A 147 -30.83 -29.15 -2.32
CA LEU A 147 -30.67 -27.90 -1.58
C LEU A 147 -31.30 -27.97 -0.17
N TYR A 148 -32.42 -28.69 -0.02
CA TYR A 148 -33.12 -28.77 1.27
C TYR A 148 -32.53 -29.86 2.19
N MET A 149 -32.22 -31.03 1.64
CA MET A 149 -31.74 -32.20 2.38
C MET A 149 -30.22 -32.22 2.54
N GLY A 150 -29.49 -31.44 1.72
CA GLY A 150 -28.05 -31.53 1.58
C GLY A 150 -27.65 -32.76 0.75
N GLY A 151 -26.58 -32.63 -0.03
CA GLY A 151 -26.17 -33.67 -0.96
C GLY A 151 -24.73 -33.50 -1.42
N THR A 152 -24.25 -34.41 -2.26
CA THR A 152 -22.92 -34.32 -2.88
C THR A 152 -23.04 -34.52 -4.38
N LEU A 153 -22.69 -33.51 -5.17
CA LEU A 153 -22.65 -33.60 -6.63
C LEU A 153 -21.23 -33.92 -7.09
N LYS A 154 -21.09 -34.92 -7.97
CA LYS A 154 -19.80 -35.25 -8.60
C LYS A 154 -19.78 -34.72 -10.02
N VAL A 155 -18.85 -33.82 -10.30
CA VAL A 155 -18.70 -33.15 -11.59
C VAL A 155 -17.42 -33.61 -12.25
N TRP A 156 -17.51 -34.02 -13.51
CA TRP A 156 -16.32 -34.29 -14.31
C TRP A 156 -15.73 -32.98 -14.81
N ARG A 157 -14.44 -32.75 -14.53
CA ARG A 157 -13.73 -31.56 -14.95
C ARG A 157 -12.44 -31.92 -15.66
N GLU A 158 -12.19 -31.25 -16.79
CA GLU A 158 -10.89 -31.27 -17.46
C GLU A 158 -10.09 -30.03 -17.06
N LYS A 159 -8.86 -30.23 -16.58
CA LYS A 159 -7.94 -29.17 -16.15
C LYS A 159 -6.63 -29.32 -16.91
N ASN A 160 -6.04 -28.20 -17.32
CA ASN A 160 -4.65 -28.20 -17.77
C ASN A 160 -3.74 -28.36 -16.55
N ILE A 161 -2.74 -29.22 -16.63
CA ILE A 161 -1.70 -29.37 -15.61
C ILE A 161 -0.32 -29.14 -16.23
N LEU A 162 0.59 -28.57 -15.45
CA LEU A 162 1.97 -28.34 -15.86
C LEU A 162 2.79 -29.60 -15.62
N LYS A 163 3.21 -30.28 -16.69
CA LYS A 163 4.14 -31.42 -16.61
C LYS A 163 5.56 -31.02 -17.01
N PRO A 164 6.58 -31.59 -16.35
CA PRO A 164 7.96 -31.37 -16.75
C PRO A 164 8.25 -31.84 -18.18
N ALA A 165 8.89 -30.99 -18.96
CA ALA A 165 9.30 -31.26 -20.34
C ALA A 165 10.83 -31.24 -20.46
N PRO A 166 11.41 -31.93 -21.46
CA PRO A 166 12.85 -31.86 -21.70
C PRO A 166 13.28 -30.43 -22.07
N GLY A 167 14.46 -30.05 -21.61
CA GLY A 167 15.06 -28.73 -21.84
C GLY A 167 15.02 -27.80 -20.61
N LYS A 168 15.69 -26.65 -20.74
CA LYS A 168 15.68 -25.57 -19.75
C LYS A 168 15.10 -24.31 -20.40
N ARG A 169 14.32 -23.55 -19.63
CA ARG A 169 13.77 -22.25 -20.03
C ARG A 169 14.38 -21.14 -19.19
N ARG A 170 14.37 -19.91 -19.71
CA ARG A 170 14.76 -18.72 -18.95
C ARG A 170 13.55 -18.24 -18.14
N CYS A 171 13.73 -18.01 -16.85
CA CYS A 171 12.72 -17.55 -15.89
C CYS A 171 13.32 -16.46 -14.99
N ASN A 172 12.49 -15.76 -14.21
CA ASN A 172 12.93 -14.76 -13.23
C ASN A 172 13.94 -13.75 -13.81
N CYS A 173 13.64 -13.24 -15.00
CA CYS A 173 14.52 -12.32 -15.69
C CYS A 173 14.46 -10.93 -15.04
N ARG A 174 15.58 -10.46 -14.51
CA ARG A 174 15.72 -9.13 -13.91
C ARG A 174 16.75 -8.29 -14.65
N ASN A 175 16.52 -6.98 -14.69
CA ASN A 175 17.45 -6.03 -15.30
C ASN A 175 18.49 -5.62 -14.26
N GLU A 176 19.73 -6.07 -14.42
CA GLU A 176 20.84 -5.67 -13.58
C GLU A 176 21.64 -4.56 -14.27
N VAL A 177 21.94 -3.52 -13.50
CA VAL A 177 22.75 -2.39 -13.96
C VAL A 177 24.20 -2.65 -13.55
N TYR A 178 25.12 -2.66 -14.52
CA TYR A 178 26.54 -2.74 -14.26
C TYR A 178 27.30 -1.60 -14.94
N HIS A 179 28.42 -1.21 -14.34
CA HIS A 179 29.26 -0.14 -14.88
C HIS A 179 30.42 -0.75 -15.67
N LYS A 180 30.52 -0.39 -16.96
CA LYS A 180 31.63 -0.80 -17.82
C LYS A 180 32.58 0.38 -18.03
N GLN A 181 33.85 0.19 -17.68
CA GLN A 181 34.87 1.20 -17.97
C GLN A 181 35.27 1.13 -19.45
N ILE A 182 35.07 2.22 -20.19
CA ILE A 182 35.36 2.31 -21.64
C ILE A 182 36.69 3.04 -21.88
N GLY A 183 37.19 3.76 -20.89
CA GLY A 183 38.50 4.40 -20.92
C GLY A 183 38.94 4.91 -19.55
N PRO A 184 40.14 5.51 -19.45
CA PRO A 184 40.60 6.13 -18.21
C PRO A 184 39.63 7.21 -17.74
N GLY A 185 38.97 6.99 -16.60
CA GLY A 185 37.99 7.93 -16.04
C GLY A 185 36.60 7.95 -16.70
N MET A 186 36.33 7.10 -17.70
CA MET A 186 35.02 7.02 -18.37
C MET A 186 34.32 5.70 -18.04
N PHE A 187 33.24 5.77 -17.25
CA PHE A 187 32.37 4.64 -16.95
C PHE A 187 31.01 4.82 -17.66
N GLN A 188 30.57 3.80 -18.39
CA GLN A 188 29.23 3.74 -18.96
C GLN A 188 28.37 2.80 -18.11
N GLN A 189 27.21 3.28 -17.69
CA GLN A 189 26.19 2.44 -17.08
C GLN A 189 25.49 1.64 -18.19
N MET A 190 25.57 0.32 -18.12
CA MET A 190 24.89 -0.61 -19.02
C MET A 190 23.89 -1.44 -18.21
N THR A 191 22.77 -1.79 -18.84
CA THR A 191 21.76 -2.67 -18.24
C THR A 191 21.80 -4.00 -18.99
N GLU A 192 21.91 -5.10 -18.26
CA GLU A 192 21.84 -6.47 -18.80
C GLU A 192 20.72 -7.24 -18.12
N GLN A 193 19.95 -7.97 -18.93
CA GLN A 193 18.87 -8.81 -18.44
C GLN A 193 19.45 -10.15 -18.00
N VAL A 194 19.56 -10.35 -16.69
CA VAL A 194 20.03 -11.58 -16.07
C VAL A 194 18.80 -12.44 -15.77
N CYS A 195 18.78 -13.66 -16.32
CA CYS A 195 17.69 -14.62 -16.12
C CYS A 195 18.22 -15.90 -15.46
N GLU A 196 17.37 -16.53 -14.66
CA GLU A 196 17.60 -17.86 -14.10
C GLU A 196 17.24 -18.95 -15.13
N GLN A 197 17.78 -20.17 -14.93
CA GLN A 197 17.48 -21.32 -15.77
C GLN A 197 16.52 -22.28 -15.05
N CYS A 198 15.23 -22.21 -15.38
CA CYS A 198 14.19 -23.10 -14.87
C CYS A 198 14.01 -24.35 -15.74
N GLN A 199 13.37 -25.38 -15.16
CA GLN A 199 12.92 -26.55 -15.91
C GLN A 199 11.83 -26.16 -16.91
N ASN A 200 11.90 -26.74 -18.11
CA ASN A 200 10.85 -26.55 -19.11
C ASN A 200 9.57 -27.28 -18.69
N VAL A 201 8.40 -26.69 -18.96
CA VAL A 201 7.09 -27.25 -18.62
C VAL A 201 6.17 -27.20 -19.83
N LYS A 202 5.24 -28.17 -19.90
CA LYS A 202 4.22 -28.27 -20.94
C LYS A 202 2.85 -28.40 -20.27
N TYR A 203 1.83 -27.80 -20.89
CA TYR A 203 0.43 -28.05 -20.54
C TYR A 203 -0.04 -29.41 -21.06
N GLU A 204 -0.63 -30.20 -20.19
CA GLU A 204 -1.31 -31.45 -20.52
C GLU A 204 -2.71 -31.44 -19.89
N ARG A 205 -3.72 -31.90 -20.62
CA ARG A 205 -5.09 -31.96 -20.10
C ARG A 205 -5.29 -33.25 -19.32
N GLU A 206 -5.73 -33.11 -18.08
CA GLU A 206 -6.10 -34.23 -17.22
C GLU A 206 -7.52 -34.02 -16.69
N GLY A 207 -8.33 -35.08 -16.75
CA GLY A 207 -9.71 -35.07 -16.29
C GLY A 207 -9.85 -35.74 -14.93
N TYR A 208 -10.54 -35.10 -13.99
CA TYR A 208 -10.83 -35.64 -12.67
C TYR A 208 -12.24 -35.28 -12.20
N PHE A 209 -12.74 -36.02 -11.21
CA PHE A 209 -14.03 -35.74 -10.59
C PHE A 209 -13.84 -34.77 -9.41
N VAL A 210 -14.50 -33.62 -9.46
CA VAL A 210 -14.64 -32.70 -8.33
C VAL A 210 -15.93 -33.07 -7.60
N THR A 211 -15.86 -33.21 -6.27
CA THR A 211 -17.05 -33.43 -5.44
C THR A 211 -17.43 -32.11 -4.79
N VAL A 212 -18.64 -31.66 -5.06
CA VAL A 212 -19.21 -30.42 -4.53
C VAL A 212 -20.25 -30.80 -3.48
N ASP A 213 -19.99 -30.40 -2.24
CA ASP A 213 -20.89 -30.65 -1.12
C ASP A 213 -21.92 -29.52 -1.03
N ILE A 214 -23.20 -29.88 -1.13
CA ILE A 214 -24.33 -28.96 -0.99
C ILE A 214 -24.77 -28.97 0.46
N GLU A 215 -24.61 -27.82 1.12
CA GLU A 215 -25.10 -27.63 2.48
C GLU A 215 -26.62 -27.44 2.50
N LYS A 216 -27.24 -27.86 3.62
CA LYS A 216 -28.69 -27.75 3.82
C LYS A 216 -29.09 -26.28 3.88
N GLY A 217 -30.00 -25.89 3.00
CA GLY A 217 -30.50 -24.51 2.91
C GLY A 217 -29.61 -23.57 2.11
N MET A 218 -28.69 -24.10 1.28
CA MET A 218 -27.99 -23.27 0.28
C MET A 218 -29.00 -22.57 -0.64
N GLN A 219 -28.64 -21.36 -1.05
CA GLN A 219 -29.46 -20.54 -1.95
C GLN A 219 -28.98 -20.70 -3.40
N ASP A 220 -29.90 -20.48 -4.34
CA ASP A 220 -29.63 -20.33 -5.77
C ASP A 220 -28.61 -19.20 -6.00
N GLY A 221 -27.56 -19.45 -6.78
CA GLY A 221 -26.46 -18.52 -7.02
C GLY A 221 -25.42 -18.45 -5.90
N GLN A 222 -25.46 -19.33 -4.90
CA GLN A 222 -24.42 -19.41 -3.87
C GLN A 222 -23.18 -20.11 -4.41
N GLU A 223 -22.01 -19.48 -4.23
CA GLU A 223 -20.73 -19.99 -4.73
C GLU A 223 -19.99 -20.86 -3.70
N VAL A 224 -19.47 -21.99 -4.15
CA VAL A 224 -18.51 -22.84 -3.45
C VAL A 224 -17.13 -22.67 -4.08
N VAL A 225 -16.15 -22.24 -3.30
CA VAL A 225 -14.80 -21.93 -3.80
C VAL A 225 -13.83 -23.07 -3.47
N PHE A 226 -13.18 -23.60 -4.51
CA PHE A 226 -12.05 -24.51 -4.43
C PHE A 226 -10.76 -23.74 -4.73
N TYR A 227 -9.96 -23.50 -3.70
CA TYR A 227 -8.71 -22.76 -3.79
C TYR A 227 -7.68 -23.50 -4.64
N GLU A 228 -6.88 -22.75 -5.40
CA GLU A 228 -5.79 -23.26 -6.26
C GLU A 228 -6.23 -24.24 -7.36
N ASP A 229 -7.55 -24.39 -7.52
CA ASP A 229 -8.07 -25.36 -8.44
C ASP A 229 -8.36 -24.80 -9.84
N GLY A 230 -8.25 -23.51 -10.10
CA GLY A 230 -8.46 -22.85 -11.40
C GLY A 230 -7.43 -23.19 -12.50
N GLU A 231 -7.23 -22.27 -13.46
CA GLU A 231 -6.25 -22.47 -14.54
C GLU A 231 -4.82 -22.24 -14.02
N PRO A 232 -3.84 -23.11 -14.35
CA PRO A 232 -2.46 -22.91 -13.97
C PRO A 232 -1.77 -21.91 -14.90
N ILE A 233 -0.79 -21.19 -14.35
CA ILE A 233 0.12 -20.32 -15.09
C ILE A 233 1.58 -20.73 -14.83
N ILE A 234 2.45 -20.50 -15.82
CA ILE A 234 3.88 -20.77 -15.68
C ILE A 234 4.50 -19.69 -14.77
N ASP A 235 5.29 -20.11 -13.78
CA ASP A 235 5.94 -19.23 -12.78
C ASP A 235 4.97 -18.47 -11.85
N GLY A 236 3.74 -18.97 -11.69
CA GLY A 236 2.76 -18.35 -10.82
C GLY A 236 1.86 -19.35 -10.09
N GLU A 237 0.94 -18.82 -9.30
CA GLU A 237 -0.05 -19.61 -8.57
C GLU A 237 -1.26 -19.88 -9.47
N PRO A 238 -1.88 -21.07 -9.41
CA PRO A 238 -3.13 -21.33 -10.11
C PRO A 238 -4.27 -20.43 -9.60
N GLY A 239 -5.25 -20.16 -10.47
CA GLY A 239 -6.49 -19.48 -10.08
C GLY A 239 -7.36 -20.32 -9.13
N ASP A 240 -8.55 -19.83 -8.79
CA ASP A 240 -9.54 -20.57 -8.01
C ASP A 240 -10.65 -21.16 -8.90
N LEU A 241 -11.25 -22.27 -8.48
CA LEU A 241 -12.46 -22.81 -9.09
C LEU A 241 -13.66 -22.37 -8.24
N LYS A 242 -14.58 -21.62 -8.83
CA LYS A 242 -15.83 -21.17 -8.20
C LYS A 242 -16.99 -21.93 -8.81
N VAL A 243 -17.71 -22.67 -7.99
CA VAL A 243 -18.88 -23.43 -8.41
C VAL A 243 -20.12 -22.69 -7.94
N SER A 244 -20.92 -22.18 -8.88
CA SER A 244 -22.24 -21.62 -8.58
C SER A 244 -23.29 -22.72 -8.69
N LEU A 245 -24.14 -22.82 -7.67
CA LEU A 245 -25.34 -23.66 -7.68
C LEU A 245 -26.57 -22.91 -8.20
#